data_AF-A0A356T761-F1
#
_entry.id   AF-A0A356T761-F1
#
_cell.length_a   1.000
_cell.length_b   1.000
_cell.length_c   1.000
_cell.angle_alpha   90.00
_cell.angle_beta   90.00
_cell.angle_gamma   90.00
#
_symmetry.space_group_name_H-M   'P 1'
#
loop_
_entity.id
_entity.type
_entity.pdbx_description
1 polymer ?
#
loop_
_entity_poly.entity_id
_entity_poly.type
_entity_poly.pdbx_seq_one_letter_code
_entity_poly.pdbx_strand_id
1 'polypeptide(L)'
;MRELRNHLSRCMVFGETVFGEMAFGESLPRRTHDGAQPSRVDASLPYADARNEALARFERDYAAALLQLHGGNVSAAARAAEMARPYLHRILRKHGLR
;
A
#
# COMPACT_ATOMS: atom_id res chain seq x y z
N MET A 1 17.35 16.62 15.45
CA MET A 1 17.61 15.35 14.73
C MET A 1 16.54 14.30 15.04
N ARG A 2 15.28 14.58 14.69
CA ARG A 2 14.11 13.67 14.78
C ARG A 2 12.97 14.37 14.05
N GLU A 3 13.06 14.38 12.74
CA GLU A 3 11.92 14.69 11.87
C GLU A 3 12.40 14.27 10.49
N LEU A 4 12.54 12.95 10.32
CA LEU A 4 12.69 12.31 9.01
C LEU A 4 11.33 12.40 8.32
N ARG A 5 10.99 13.64 8.03
CA ARG A 5 9.80 14.13 7.39
C ARG A 5 9.84 13.55 5.98
N ASN A 6 8.88 12.68 5.69
CA ASN A 6 8.37 12.44 4.35
C ASN A 6 9.42 12.21 3.25
N HIS A 7 9.76 10.93 3.03
CA HIS A 7 10.10 10.45 1.69
C HIS A 7 9.21 9.28 1.29
N LEU A 8 7.89 9.49 1.37
CA LEU A 8 6.90 8.72 0.61
C LEU A 8 6.51 9.52 -0.64
N SER A 9 7.52 9.99 -1.37
CA SER A 9 7.30 10.72 -2.60
C SER A 9 7.37 9.75 -3.78
N ARG A 10 6.19 9.57 -4.39
CA ARG A 10 5.93 9.19 -5.79
C ARG A 10 5.66 7.71 -6.05
N CYS A 11 4.40 7.34 -5.77
CA CYS A 11 3.45 6.71 -6.69
C CYS A 11 2.34 6.00 -5.88
N MET A 12 1.53 6.77 -5.15
CA MET A 12 0.14 6.34 -4.91
C MET A 12 -0.63 6.52 -6.22
N VAL A 13 -0.35 5.65 -7.19
CA VAL A 13 -1.19 5.46 -8.39
C VAL A 13 -1.75 4.06 -8.29
N PHE A 14 -2.74 3.91 -7.41
CA PHE A 14 -3.74 2.84 -7.46
C PHE A 14 -5.06 3.38 -6.89
N GLY A 15 -5.52 4.46 -7.53
CA GLY A 15 -6.71 5.20 -7.16
C GLY A 15 -6.85 6.38 -8.10
N GLU A 16 -6.81 6.10 -9.41
CA GLU A 16 -7.26 7.06 -10.42
C GLU A 16 -8.75 7.31 -10.19
N THR A 17 -9.04 8.28 -9.31
CA THR A 17 -10.16 9.22 -9.35
C THR A 17 -10.08 10.07 -8.07
N VAL A 18 -9.14 11.01 -8.02
CA VAL A 18 -9.33 12.19 -7.17
C VAL A 18 -10.28 13.11 -7.94
N PHE A 19 -11.51 13.20 -7.45
CA PHE A 19 -12.43 14.32 -7.59
C PHE A 19 -12.61 14.93 -8.99
N GLY A 20 -13.71 14.55 -9.64
CA GLY A 20 -14.17 15.22 -10.83
C GLY A 20 -15.41 14.58 -11.40
N GLU A 21 -16.55 15.17 -11.05
CA GLU A 21 -17.71 15.29 -11.92
C GLU A 21 -18.67 14.10 -12.06
N MET A 22 -19.92 14.42 -11.75
CA MET A 22 -21.09 13.83 -12.39
C MET A 22 -20.86 13.74 -13.90
N ALA A 23 -20.52 12.56 -14.40
CA ALA A 23 -20.57 12.27 -15.82
C ALA A 23 -21.12 10.86 -16.01
N PHE A 24 -22.33 10.83 -16.55
CA PHE A 24 -23.00 9.66 -17.07
C PHE A 24 -22.09 8.89 -18.04
N GLY A 25 -22.13 7.57 -17.91
CA GLY A 25 -21.97 6.62 -19.00
C GLY A 25 -20.69 6.71 -19.81
N GLU A 26 -19.74 5.81 -19.55
CA GLU A 26 -19.29 4.89 -20.58
C GLU A 26 -18.45 3.76 -19.97
N SER A 27 -18.73 2.55 -20.45
CA SER A 27 -18.18 1.30 -19.99
C SER A 27 -16.69 1.22 -20.33
N LEU A 28 -15.82 1.39 -19.35
CA LEU A 28 -14.39 1.11 -19.47
C LEU A 28 -14.07 -0.34 -19.02
N PRO A 29 -13.10 -1.01 -19.66
CA PRO A 29 -12.86 -2.43 -19.49
C PRO A 29 -12.46 -2.72 -18.05
N ARG A 30 -13.16 -3.69 -17.46
CA ARG A 30 -12.93 -4.25 -16.13
C ARG A 30 -11.50 -4.77 -16.03
N ARG A 31 -10.57 -3.90 -15.60
CA ARG A 31 -9.31 -4.34 -14.99
C ARG A 31 -9.70 -5.13 -13.76
N THR A 32 -9.55 -6.44 -13.84
CA THR A 32 -9.63 -7.34 -12.69
C THR A 32 -8.43 -7.11 -11.79
N HIS A 33 -8.42 -5.98 -11.07
CA HIS A 33 -7.78 -5.92 -9.77
C HIS A 33 -8.80 -6.47 -8.78
N ASP A 34 -8.87 -7.79 -8.73
CA ASP A 34 -9.54 -8.50 -7.66
C ASP A 34 -8.86 -8.10 -6.33
N GLY A 35 -9.59 -7.40 -5.46
CA GLY A 35 -9.29 -7.36 -4.03
C GLY A 35 -8.83 -6.05 -3.37
N ALA A 36 -8.59 -4.95 -4.07
CA ALA A 36 -8.23 -3.68 -3.40
C ALA A 36 -9.50 -2.88 -3.04
N GLN A 37 -10.25 -3.35 -2.02
CA GLN A 37 -11.26 -2.51 -1.39
C GLN A 37 -10.57 -1.25 -0.80
N PRO A 38 -11.19 -0.06 -0.91
CA PRO A 38 -10.65 1.13 -0.27
C PRO A 38 -10.47 0.86 1.23
N SER A 39 -9.24 1.07 1.73
CA SER A 39 -8.87 0.86 3.13
C SER A 39 -9.71 1.77 4.02
N ARG A 40 -10.86 1.28 4.49
CA ARG A 40 -11.71 2.02 5.43
C ARG A 40 -11.08 2.03 6.81
N VAL A 41 -10.92 3.21 7.37
CA VAL A 41 -10.58 3.41 8.79
C VAL A 41 -11.85 3.19 9.61
N ASP A 42 -11.77 2.36 10.64
CA ASP A 42 -12.86 2.18 11.59
C ASP A 42 -12.72 3.18 12.75
N ALA A 43 -13.61 4.18 12.78
CA ALA A 43 -13.64 5.21 13.81
C ALA A 43 -14.33 4.74 15.12
N SER A 44 -14.90 3.53 15.15
CA SER A 44 -15.47 2.96 16.38
C SER A 44 -14.41 2.39 17.32
N LEU A 45 -13.20 2.12 16.81
CA LEU A 45 -12.07 1.62 17.58
C LEU A 45 -11.32 2.76 18.28
N PRO A 46 -10.66 2.49 19.43
CA PRO A 46 -9.68 3.40 19.99
C PRO A 46 -8.61 3.78 18.95
N TYR A 47 -8.15 5.04 18.98
CA TYR A 47 -7.19 5.57 18.00
C TYR A 47 -5.94 4.68 17.82
N ALA A 48 -5.40 4.15 18.91
CA ALA A 48 -4.23 3.29 18.86
C ALA A 48 -4.49 2.00 18.05
N ASP A 49 -5.65 1.38 18.24
CA ASP A 49 -6.03 0.14 17.56
C ASP A 49 -6.36 0.40 16.09
N ALA A 50 -7.16 1.43 15.81
CA ALA A 50 -7.49 1.86 14.44
C ALA A 50 -6.22 2.16 13.63
N ARG A 51 -5.26 2.88 14.24
CA ARG A 51 -3.96 3.18 13.61
C ARG A 51 -3.14 1.92 13.36
N ASN A 52 -3.07 1.01 14.34
CA ASN A 52 -2.31 -0.22 14.21
C ASN A 52 -2.88 -1.12 13.11
N GLU A 53 -4.21 -1.21 13.02
CA GLU A 53 -4.89 -1.97 11.98
C GLU A 53 -4.66 -1.35 10.59
N ALA A 54 -4.84 -0.03 10.47
CA ALA A 54 -4.59 0.68 9.21
C ALA A 54 -3.13 0.51 8.75
N LEU A 55 -2.17 0.61 9.67
CA LEU A 55 -0.77 0.41 9.37
C LEU A 55 -0.46 -1.03 8.95
N ALA A 56 -1.03 -2.03 9.63
CA ALA A 56 -0.84 -3.44 9.28
C ALA A 56 -1.44 -3.78 7.90
N ARG A 57 -2.60 -3.21 7.55
CA ARG A 57 -3.19 -3.35 6.22
C ARG A 57 -2.31 -2.72 5.16
N PHE A 58 -1.87 -1.48 5.39
CA PHE A 58 -0.93 -0.78 4.51
C PHE A 58 0.36 -1.58 4.29
N GLU A 59 0.99 -2.07 5.35
CA GLU A 59 2.25 -2.84 5.28
C GLU A 59 2.09 -4.08 4.39
N ARG A 60 1.00 -4.85 4.59
CA ARG A 60 0.70 -6.03 3.77
C ARG A 60 0.51 -5.67 2.30
N ASP A 61 -0.36 -4.70 2.02
CA ASP A 61 -0.77 -4.37 0.65
C ASP A 61 0.39 -3.74 -0.12
N TYR A 62 1.16 -2.86 0.52
CA TYR A 62 2.36 -2.27 -0.05
C TYR A 62 3.43 -3.31 -0.36
N ALA A 63 3.73 -4.21 0.59
CA ALA A 63 4.76 -5.23 0.38
C ALA A 63 4.35 -6.24 -0.72
N ALA A 64 3.07 -6.62 -0.79
CA ALA A 64 2.56 -7.48 -1.84
C ALA A 64 2.69 -6.83 -3.24
N ALA A 65 2.27 -5.57 -3.37
CA ALA A 65 2.39 -4.82 -4.62
C ALA A 65 3.85 -4.63 -5.04
N LEU A 66 4.74 -4.34 -4.08
CA LEU A 66 6.16 -4.15 -4.34
C LEU A 66 6.83 -5.45 -4.80
N LEU A 67 6.42 -6.61 -4.25
CA LEU A 67 6.89 -7.90 -4.75
C LEU A 67 6.39 -8.18 -6.17
N GLN A 68 5.13 -7.88 -6.48
CA GLN A 68 4.59 -8.05 -7.83
C GLN A 68 5.36 -7.18 -8.85
N LEU A 69 5.61 -5.92 -8.52
CA LEU A 69 6.33 -4.99 -9.39
C LEU A 69 7.77 -5.43 -9.70
N HIS A 70 8.42 -6.09 -8.75
CA HIS A 70 9.82 -6.53 -8.87
C HIS A 70 9.97 -8.05 -9.06
N GLY A 71 8.92 -8.75 -9.48
CA GLY A 71 8.97 -10.18 -9.80
C GLY A 71 9.41 -11.07 -8.62
N GLY A 72 9.06 -10.68 -7.39
CA GLY A 72 9.44 -11.38 -6.17
C GLY A 72 10.89 -11.16 -5.72
N ASN A 73 11.65 -10.28 -6.38
CA ASN A 73 13.01 -9.95 -5.97
C ASN A 73 13.00 -8.93 -4.82
N VAL A 74 13.05 -9.43 -3.58
CA VAL A 74 13.06 -8.64 -2.35
C VAL A 74 14.18 -7.59 -2.32
N SER A 75 15.33 -7.88 -2.93
CA SER A 75 16.50 -7.00 -2.92
C SER A 75 16.34 -5.83 -3.89
N ALA A 76 15.72 -6.07 -5.05
CA ALA A 76 15.35 -5.01 -5.98
C ALA A 76 14.21 -4.16 -5.41
N ALA A 77 13.19 -4.80 -4.87
CA ALA A 77 12.06 -4.16 -4.19
C ALA A 77 12.50 -3.22 -3.05
N ALA A 78 13.34 -3.70 -2.13
CA ALA A 78 13.83 -2.89 -1.02
C ALA A 78 14.62 -1.66 -1.50
N ARG A 79 15.47 -1.81 -2.53
CA ARG A 79 16.21 -0.69 -3.11
C ARG A 79 15.28 0.33 -3.79
N ALA A 80 14.29 -0.14 -4.54
CA ALA A 80 13.34 0.72 -5.23
C ALA A 80 12.42 1.48 -4.26
N ALA A 81 12.08 0.86 -3.12
CA ALA A 81 11.30 1.49 -2.07
C ALA A 81 12.15 2.31 -1.08
N GLU A 82 13.47 2.40 -1.29
CA GLU A 82 14.41 3.06 -0.35
C GLU A 82 14.31 2.52 1.08
N MET A 83 13.96 1.24 1.21
CA MET A 83 13.80 0.54 2.48
C MET A 83 15.00 -0.33 2.80
N ALA A 84 15.34 -0.43 4.09
CA ALA A 84 16.29 -1.43 4.54
C ALA A 84 15.77 -2.85 4.22
N ARG A 85 16.57 -3.67 3.53
CA ARG A 85 16.23 -5.07 3.19
C ARG A 85 15.74 -5.90 4.39
N PRO A 86 16.35 -5.82 5.60
CA PRO A 86 15.84 -6.54 6.77
C PRO A 86 14.44 -6.10 7.20
N TYR A 87 14.10 -4.82 7.01
CA TYR A 87 12.77 -4.30 7.35
C TYR A 87 11.70 -4.84 6.39
N LEU A 88 11.97 -4.85 5.09
CA LEU A 88 11.06 -5.46 4.12
C LEU A 88 10.85 -6.95 4.42
N HIS A 89 11.91 -7.69 4.74
CA HIS A 89 11.78 -9.09 5.17
C HIS A 89 10.90 -9.26 6.43
N ARG A 90 11.02 -8.35 7.39
CA ARG A 90 10.18 -8.37 8.59
C ARG A 90 8.69 -8.19 8.25
N ILE A 91 8.37 -7.25 7.36
CA ILE A 91 6.99 -7.03 6.89
C ILE A 91 6.47 -8.29 6.19
N LEU A 92 7.25 -8.85 5.26
CA LEU A 92 6.85 -10.05 4.52
C LEU A 92 6.57 -11.24 5.45
N ARG A 93 7.44 -11.47 6.45
CA ARG A 93 7.22 -12.52 7.46
C ARG A 93 6.01 -12.26 8.33
N LYS A 94 5.82 -11.01 8.78
CA LYS A 94 4.67 -10.61 9.61
C LYS A 94 3.33 -10.89 8.90
N HIS A 95 3.29 -10.76 7.58
CA HIS A 95 2.07 -10.91 6.78
C HIS A 95 2.00 -12.20 5.94
N GLY A 96 2.93 -13.14 6.12
CA GLY A 96 2.92 -14.43 5.42
C GLY A 96 3.20 -14.37 3.92
N LEU A 97 3.94 -13.35 3.46
CA LEU A 97 4.16 -13.08 2.04
C LEU A 97 5.42 -13.75 1.44
N ARG A 98 6.30 -14.38 2.23
CA ARG A 98 7.31 -15.40 1.83
C ARG A 98 8.17 -15.85 3.01
#